data_AF-A0A3P3W2G1-F1
#
_entry.id   AF-A0A3P3W2G1-F1
#
_cell.length_a   1.000
_cell.length_b   1.000
_cell.length_c   1.000
_cell.angle_alpha   90.00
_cell.angle_beta   90.00
_cell.angle_gamma   90.00
#
_symmetry.space_group_name_H-M   'P 1'
#
loop_
_entity.id
_entity.type
_entity.pdbx_description
1 polymer ?
#
loop_
_entity_poly.entity_id
_entity_poly.type
_entity_poly.pdbx_seq_one_letter_code
_entity_poly.pdbx_strand_id
1 'polypeptide(L)'
;MKQNSILYATDNPITALDEMRPKVGQMITISTWKRKTDYDVTVASIFKNSPTNNLVSNGMTLRAQIEYHKIKNQHNDNLLKLIEDITQFICDCFSKEVNDDNHFDYFLSSHYANQIFTVLQNGEVDAIFYPSVRQSLELTNIAMKPEVFKNNYELEYVEENIITGDLTTNSGWTMIGSGESSTFNNGTIVW
;
A
#
# COMPACT_ATOMS: atom_id res chain seq x y z
N MET A 1 18.96 6.83 -13.36
CA MET A 1 18.59 6.21 -12.05
C MET A 1 18.16 4.79 -12.35
N LYS A 2 18.65 3.77 -11.62
CA LYS A 2 18.06 2.43 -11.74
C LYS A 2 16.63 2.51 -11.20
N GLN A 3 15.67 2.22 -12.06
CA GLN A 3 14.26 2.19 -11.70
C GLN A 3 14.05 0.89 -10.93
N ASN A 4 13.97 0.98 -9.61
CA ASN A 4 13.64 -0.18 -8.78
C ASN A 4 12.14 -0.39 -8.86
N SER A 5 11.71 -1.60 -9.20
CA SER A 5 10.29 -1.97 -9.12
C SER A 5 9.84 -1.93 -7.66
N ILE A 6 8.62 -1.45 -7.42
CA ILE A 6 7.99 -1.40 -6.10
C ILE A 6 6.71 -2.23 -6.19
N LEU A 7 6.49 -3.10 -5.19
CA LEU A 7 5.22 -3.80 -5.03
C LEU A 7 4.25 -2.89 -4.26
N TYR A 8 3.13 -2.53 -4.90
CA TYR A 8 2.03 -1.85 -4.23
C TYR A 8 0.97 -2.88 -3.81
N ALA A 9 0.57 -2.85 -2.56
CA ALA A 9 -0.31 -3.83 -1.95
C ALA A 9 -1.15 -3.21 -0.81
N THR A 10 -2.05 -4.01 -0.27
CA THR A 10 -2.81 -3.74 0.95
C THR A 10 -3.15 -5.09 1.59
N ASP A 11 -3.37 -5.10 2.90
CA ASP A 11 -3.81 -6.29 3.64
C ASP A 11 -5.34 -6.45 3.65
N ASN A 12 -6.07 -5.51 3.05
CA ASN A 12 -7.52 -5.52 2.96
C ASN A 12 -8.00 -5.80 1.52
N PRO A 13 -8.70 -6.94 1.27
CA PRO A 13 -9.20 -7.28 -0.06
C PRO A 13 -10.14 -6.24 -0.70
N ILE A 14 -10.95 -5.55 0.11
CA ILE A 14 -11.87 -4.49 -0.38
C ILE A 14 -11.05 -3.29 -0.85
N THR A 15 -10.02 -2.90 -0.09
CA THR A 15 -9.08 -1.84 -0.49
C THR A 15 -8.39 -2.19 -1.80
N ALA A 16 -7.96 -3.45 -1.98
CA ALA A 16 -7.32 -3.88 -3.22
C ALA A 16 -8.26 -3.73 -4.42
N LEU A 17 -9.52 -4.13 -4.29
CA LEU A 17 -10.53 -4.00 -5.35
C LEU A 17 -10.84 -2.54 -5.67
N ASP A 18 -11.01 -1.70 -4.65
CA ASP A 18 -11.27 -0.27 -4.83
C ASP A 18 -10.09 0.46 -5.53
N GLU A 19 -8.85 0.08 -5.21
CA GLU A 19 -7.66 0.64 -5.85
C GLU A 19 -7.50 0.15 -7.30
N MET A 20 -7.82 -1.13 -7.57
CA MET A 20 -7.75 -1.72 -8.91
C MET A 20 -8.85 -1.24 -9.86
N ARG A 21 -10.01 -0.82 -9.32
CA ARG A 21 -11.20 -0.35 -10.07
C ARG A 21 -11.65 -1.31 -11.19
N PRO A 22 -11.85 -2.61 -10.89
CA PRO A 22 -12.35 -3.51 -11.91
C PRO A 22 -13.80 -3.14 -12.26
N LYS A 23 -14.19 -3.38 -13.51
CA LYS A 23 -15.52 -3.09 -14.05
C LYS A 23 -16.36 -4.36 -14.10
N VAL A 24 -17.68 -4.21 -13.99
CA VAL A 24 -18.62 -5.33 -14.21
C VAL A 24 -18.34 -5.99 -15.56
N GLY A 25 -18.25 -7.33 -15.53
CA GLY A 25 -17.88 -8.17 -16.67
C GLY A 25 -16.39 -8.43 -16.83
N GLN A 26 -15.51 -7.76 -16.07
CA GLN A 26 -14.08 -8.07 -16.09
C GLN A 26 -13.76 -9.32 -15.29
N MET A 27 -12.84 -10.11 -15.82
CA MET A 27 -12.20 -11.21 -15.10
C MET A 27 -11.05 -10.65 -14.26
N ILE A 28 -10.99 -11.05 -13.00
CA ILE A 28 -9.89 -10.80 -12.09
C ILE A 28 -9.32 -12.12 -11.58
N THR A 29 -8.05 -12.09 -11.21
CA THR A 29 -7.37 -13.21 -10.57
C THR A 29 -7.03 -12.82 -9.15
N ILE A 30 -7.46 -13.63 -8.18
CA ILE A 30 -7.13 -13.46 -6.77
C ILE A 30 -6.16 -14.58 -6.40
N SER A 31 -5.02 -14.19 -5.83
CA SER A 31 -3.99 -15.13 -5.38
C SER A 31 -3.84 -15.07 -3.86
N THR A 32 -3.93 -16.22 -3.21
CA THR A 32 -3.62 -16.40 -1.78
C THR A 32 -2.17 -16.83 -1.62
N TRP A 33 -1.43 -16.11 -0.77
CA TRP A 33 -0.03 -16.36 -0.50
C TRP A 33 0.15 -16.69 0.97
N LYS A 34 0.99 -17.69 1.27
CA LYS A 34 1.35 -18.05 2.63
C LYS A 34 2.77 -17.61 2.95
N ARG A 35 2.97 -17.22 4.21
CA ARG A 35 4.30 -16.85 4.73
C ARG A 35 5.14 -18.12 4.85
N LYS A 36 6.35 -18.11 4.29
CA LYS A 36 7.29 -19.26 4.35
C LYS A 36 8.45 -19.07 5.33
N THR A 37 8.65 -17.85 5.81
CA THR A 37 9.67 -17.48 6.80
C THR A 37 9.03 -16.84 8.02
N ASP A 38 9.81 -16.59 9.06
CA ASP A 38 9.46 -15.77 10.23
C ASP A 38 10.09 -14.37 10.17
N TYR A 39 10.52 -13.94 8.98
CA TYR A 39 11.16 -12.64 8.78
C TYR A 39 10.23 -11.48 9.17
N ASP A 40 10.72 -10.62 10.05
CA ASP A 40 10.03 -9.40 10.44
C ASP A 40 10.33 -8.29 9.42
N VAL A 41 9.27 -7.78 8.79
CA VAL A 41 9.36 -6.68 7.82
C VAL A 41 9.63 -5.37 8.55
N THR A 42 10.70 -4.67 8.18
CA THR A 42 10.99 -3.33 8.71
C THR A 42 10.18 -2.28 7.96
N VAL A 43 9.38 -1.49 8.67
CA VAL A 43 8.40 -0.59 8.06
C VAL A 43 8.65 0.87 8.40
N ALA A 44 8.61 1.74 7.39
CA ALA A 44 8.44 3.18 7.54
C ALA A 44 6.96 3.57 7.39
N SER A 45 6.52 4.64 8.06
CA SER A 45 5.13 5.08 7.99
C SER A 45 5.02 6.52 7.45
N ILE A 46 4.07 6.72 6.55
CA ILE A 46 3.55 8.04 6.14
C ILE A 46 2.26 8.25 6.94
N PHE A 47 2.25 9.22 7.86
CA PHE A 47 1.25 9.23 8.95
C PHE A 47 0.63 10.60 9.23
N LYS A 48 1.12 11.69 8.61
CA LYS A 48 0.69 13.04 9.00
C LYS A 48 -0.72 13.37 8.50
N ASN A 49 -1.07 12.86 7.31
CA ASN A 49 -2.41 13.00 6.76
C ASN A 49 -3.33 11.97 7.42
N SER A 50 -4.49 12.42 7.90
CA SER A 50 -5.49 11.59 8.58
C SER A 50 -6.89 11.99 8.13
N PRO A 51 -7.87 11.08 8.24
CA PRO A 51 -9.26 11.36 7.87
C PRO A 51 -9.79 12.63 8.56
N THR A 52 -10.57 13.43 7.84
CA THR A 52 -11.14 14.70 8.32
C THR A 52 -12.21 14.54 9.40
N ASN A 53 -12.70 13.32 9.63
CA ASN A 53 -13.74 13.01 10.61
C ASN A 53 -13.22 12.85 12.06
N ASN A 54 -11.92 13.07 12.32
CA ASN A 54 -11.27 12.92 13.64
C ASN A 54 -11.42 11.54 14.29
N LEU A 55 -11.96 10.55 13.56
CA LEU A 55 -12.01 9.17 14.01
C LEU A 55 -10.73 8.51 13.52
N VAL A 56 -9.82 8.22 14.45
CA VAL A 56 -8.58 7.51 14.14
C VAL A 56 -8.94 6.04 13.85
N SER A 57 -9.27 5.74 12.61
CA SER A 57 -9.56 4.39 12.13
C SER A 57 -8.29 3.59 11.83
N ASN A 58 -7.18 4.28 11.53
CA ASN A 58 -5.91 3.64 11.21
C ASN A 58 -4.96 3.58 12.43
N GLY A 59 -4.90 2.41 13.06
CA GLY A 59 -4.03 2.17 14.23
C GLY A 59 -2.54 2.34 13.96
N MET A 60 -2.07 2.13 12.72
CA MET A 60 -0.67 2.36 12.35
C MET A 60 -0.34 3.85 12.30
N THR A 61 -1.20 4.64 11.65
CA THR A 61 -1.09 6.11 11.62
C THR A 61 -1.03 6.69 13.03
N LEU A 62 -1.90 6.21 13.94
CA LEU A 62 -1.90 6.64 15.34
C LEU A 62 -0.57 6.38 16.03
N ARG A 63 -0.04 5.16 15.90
CA ARG A 63 1.24 4.77 16.52
C ARG A 63 2.38 5.65 16.00
N ALA A 64 2.45 5.86 14.69
CA ALA A 64 3.46 6.71 14.09
C ALA A 64 3.35 8.17 14.55
N GLN A 65 2.12 8.70 14.68
CA GLN A 65 1.89 10.02 15.26
C GLN A 65 2.36 10.11 16.71
N ILE A 66 2.10 9.10 17.54
CA ILE A 66 2.55 9.05 18.94
C ILE A 66 4.08 9.10 19.01
N GLU A 67 4.79 8.29 18.21
CA GLU A 67 6.25 8.29 18.19
C GLU A 67 6.82 9.63 17.70
N TYR A 68 6.21 10.22 16.66
CA TYR A 68 6.60 11.54 16.17
C TYR A 68 6.47 12.62 17.27
N HIS A 69 5.39 12.62 18.05
CA HIS A 69 5.19 13.57 19.14
C HIS A 69 6.23 13.42 20.26
N LYS A 70 6.74 12.21 20.53
CA LYS A 70 7.81 12.01 21.51
C LYS A 70 9.12 12.67 21.07
N ILE A 71 9.44 12.58 19.78
CA ILE A 71 10.66 13.14 19.19
C ILE A 71 10.55 14.66 19.06
N LYS A 72 9.35 15.17 18.79
CA LYS A 72 9.08 16.62 18.66
C LYS A 72 9.58 17.41 19.87
N ASN A 73 9.44 16.87 21.09
CA ASN A 73 9.84 17.57 22.32
C ASN A 73 11.37 17.65 22.54
N GLN A 74 12.18 17.09 21.62
CA GLN A 74 13.64 16.98 21.78
C GLN A 74 14.42 17.95 20.88
N HIS A 75 13.75 18.76 20.05
CA HIS A 75 14.38 19.66 19.08
C HIS A 75 13.93 21.11 19.25
N ASN A 76 14.71 22.06 18.71
CA ASN A 76 14.34 23.48 18.72
C ASN A 76 13.25 23.79 17.67
N ASP A 77 12.48 24.85 17.91
CA ASP A 77 11.28 25.19 17.11
C ASP A 77 11.57 25.39 15.61
N ASN A 78 12.72 25.98 15.26
CA ASN A 78 13.07 26.24 13.86
C ASN A 78 13.34 24.94 13.08
N LEU A 79 14.09 24.01 13.68
CA LEU A 79 14.36 22.71 13.09
C LEU A 79 13.08 21.87 12.99
N LEU A 80 12.24 21.91 14.03
CA LEU A 80 10.96 21.21 14.03
C LEU A 80 10.04 21.68 12.91
N LYS A 81 9.95 23.00 12.70
CA LYS A 81 9.14 23.54 11.61
C LYS A 81 9.59 23.02 10.25
N LEU A 82 10.90 23.02 9.99
CA LEU A 82 11.44 22.49 8.74
C LEU A 82 11.12 20.99 8.56
N ILE A 83 11.27 20.19 9.63
CA ILE A 83 10.92 18.77 9.61
C ILE A 83 9.42 18.59 9.34
N GLU A 84 8.57 19.41 9.97
CA GLU A 84 7.11 19.37 9.78
C GLU A 84 6.70 19.69 8.35
N ASP A 85 7.32 20.69 7.72
CA ASP A 85 7.04 21.11 6.35
C ASP A 85 7.48 20.03 5.34
N ILE A 86 8.68 19.46 5.52
CA ILE A 86 9.18 18.37 4.65
C ILE A 86 8.31 17.12 4.82
N THR A 87 7.97 16.76 6.06
CA THR A 87 7.13 15.61 6.36
C THR A 87 5.74 15.78 5.76
N GLN A 88 5.16 16.98 5.83
CA GLN A 88 3.88 17.30 5.20
C GLN A 88 3.95 17.09 3.69
N PHE A 89 4.97 17.69 3.04
CA PHE A 89 5.13 17.61 1.60
C PHE A 89 5.24 16.15 1.12
N ILE A 90 6.01 15.32 1.83
CA ILE A 90 6.09 13.89 1.53
C ILE A 90 4.72 13.23 1.72
N CYS A 91 4.02 13.49 2.82
CA CYS A 91 2.68 12.92 3.04
C CYS A 91 1.71 13.30 1.92
N ASP A 92 1.72 14.54 1.46
CA ASP A 92 0.86 15.02 0.37
C ASP A 92 1.16 14.32 -0.96
N CYS A 93 2.42 13.98 -1.21
CA CYS A 93 2.79 13.19 -2.39
C CYS A 93 2.16 11.79 -2.37
N PHE A 94 2.02 11.18 -1.19
CA PHE A 94 1.41 9.85 -1.02
C PHE A 94 -0.13 9.89 -0.87
N SER A 95 -0.68 11.02 -0.43
CA SER A 95 -2.12 11.21 -0.20
C SER A 95 -2.85 11.95 -1.33
N LYS A 96 -2.20 12.18 -2.47
CA LYS A 96 -2.82 12.82 -3.63
C LYS A 96 -3.80 11.87 -4.30
N GLU A 97 -4.98 12.37 -4.67
CA GLU A 97 -5.91 11.61 -5.53
C GLU A 97 -5.29 11.43 -6.92
N VAL A 98 -5.29 10.19 -7.41
CA VAL A 98 -4.68 9.84 -8.68
C VAL A 98 -5.73 9.69 -9.76
N ASN A 99 -5.52 10.41 -10.86
CA ASN A 99 -6.27 10.21 -12.09
C ASN A 99 -5.67 9.03 -12.88
N ASP A 100 -6.52 8.09 -13.29
CA ASP A 100 -6.09 6.89 -14.03
C ASP A 100 -5.47 7.24 -15.39
N ASP A 101 -5.88 8.38 -15.97
CA ASP A 101 -5.37 8.86 -17.25
C ASP A 101 -4.04 9.63 -17.10
N ASN A 102 -3.55 9.84 -15.87
CA ASN A 102 -2.35 10.61 -15.59
C ASN A 102 -1.35 9.87 -14.69
N HIS A 103 -0.56 9.00 -15.31
CA HIS A 103 0.49 8.23 -14.61
C HIS A 103 1.55 9.10 -13.90
N PHE A 104 1.69 10.39 -14.25
CA PHE A 104 2.60 11.29 -13.54
C PHE A 104 2.16 11.60 -12.11
N ASP A 105 0.90 11.33 -11.75
CA ASP A 105 0.42 11.54 -10.39
C ASP A 105 1.16 10.66 -9.36
N TYR A 106 1.68 9.50 -9.78
CA TYR A 106 2.52 8.63 -8.95
C TYR A 106 4.01 8.99 -8.96
N PHE A 107 4.45 9.94 -9.78
CA PHE A 107 5.87 10.22 -9.97
C PHE A 107 6.57 10.62 -8.66
N LEU A 108 5.96 11.53 -7.91
CA LEU A 108 6.55 12.04 -6.66
C LEU A 108 6.51 11.00 -5.54
N SER A 109 5.40 10.30 -5.34
CA SER A 109 5.32 9.21 -4.34
C SER A 109 6.30 8.08 -4.66
N SER A 110 6.42 7.69 -5.93
CA SER A 110 7.42 6.69 -6.38
C SER A 110 8.86 7.17 -6.16
N HIS A 111 9.14 8.45 -6.45
CA HIS A 111 10.45 9.05 -6.23
C HIS A 111 10.83 9.01 -4.74
N TYR A 112 9.94 9.48 -3.86
CA TYR A 112 10.19 9.51 -2.43
C TYR A 112 10.22 8.11 -1.81
N ALA A 113 9.39 7.17 -2.28
CA ALA A 113 9.48 5.78 -1.86
C ALA A 113 10.88 5.21 -2.16
N ASN A 114 11.41 5.44 -3.38
CA ASN A 114 12.76 5.01 -3.71
C ASN A 114 13.84 5.70 -2.85
N GLN A 115 13.70 7.00 -2.54
CA GLN A 115 14.62 7.71 -1.64
C GLN A 115 14.60 7.10 -0.23
N ILE A 116 13.42 6.80 0.31
CA ILE A 116 13.26 6.13 1.61
C ILE A 116 13.93 4.76 1.59
N PHE A 117 13.67 3.95 0.56
CA PHE A 117 14.24 2.61 0.46
C PHE A 117 15.75 2.56 0.25
N THR A 118 16.38 3.61 -0.29
CA THR A 118 17.78 3.53 -0.73
C THR A 118 18.72 4.50 -0.02
N VAL A 119 18.29 5.74 0.20
CA VAL A 119 19.17 6.82 0.69
C VAL A 119 18.85 7.19 2.12
N LEU A 120 17.60 7.50 2.44
CA LEU A 120 17.23 8.09 3.74
C LEU A 120 17.35 7.09 4.90
N GLN A 121 17.25 5.79 4.62
CA GLN A 121 17.30 4.71 5.60
C GLN A 121 18.37 3.66 5.24
N ASN A 122 19.37 4.02 4.42
CA ASN A 122 20.49 3.15 4.04
C ASN A 122 20.11 1.74 3.54
N GLY A 123 18.93 1.54 2.97
CA GLY A 123 18.49 0.22 2.53
C GLY A 123 17.79 -0.64 3.59
N GLU A 124 17.60 -0.17 4.82
CA GLU A 124 17.09 -0.99 5.94
C GLU A 124 15.56 -1.14 5.96
N VAL A 125 14.83 -0.18 5.36
CA VAL A 125 13.36 -0.25 5.30
C VAL A 125 12.90 -1.20 4.19
N ASP A 126 12.04 -2.14 4.53
CA ASP A 126 11.48 -3.14 3.62
C ASP A 126 10.19 -2.68 2.96
N ALA A 127 9.36 -1.96 3.73
CA ALA A 127 8.07 -1.47 3.28
C ALA A 127 7.74 -0.07 3.84
N ILE A 128 6.85 0.63 3.14
CA ILE A 128 6.26 1.89 3.55
C ILE A 128 4.76 1.68 3.68
N PHE A 129 4.22 1.98 4.86
CA PHE A 129 2.78 2.08 5.07
C PHE A 129 2.33 3.51 4.85
N TYR A 130 1.28 3.70 4.07
CA TYR A 130 0.70 5.00 3.79
C TYR A 130 -0.83 4.92 3.74
N PRO A 131 -1.55 5.98 4.12
CA PRO A 131 -3.00 5.97 4.12
C PRO A 131 -3.55 5.89 2.70
N SER A 132 -4.62 5.12 2.52
CA SER A 132 -5.32 5.03 1.25
C SER A 132 -6.20 6.25 1.00
N VAL A 133 -5.97 6.95 -0.11
CA VAL A 133 -6.75 8.12 -0.49
C VAL A 133 -8.19 7.74 -0.85
N ARG A 134 -8.38 6.57 -1.48
CA ARG A 134 -9.68 6.11 -1.98
C ARG A 134 -10.67 5.82 -0.85
N GLN A 135 -10.18 5.38 0.31
CA GLN A 135 -11.01 5.18 1.50
C GLN A 135 -10.80 6.30 2.53
N SER A 136 -10.72 7.54 2.06
CA SER A 136 -10.68 8.74 2.92
C SER A 136 -9.58 8.70 3.99
N LEU A 137 -8.44 8.06 3.70
CA LEU A 137 -7.29 7.88 4.58
C LEU A 137 -7.51 6.91 5.75
N GLU A 138 -8.59 6.13 5.75
CA GLU A 138 -8.96 5.22 6.83
C GLU A 138 -8.22 3.88 6.79
N LEU A 139 -7.87 3.41 5.59
CA LEU A 139 -7.21 2.12 5.37
C LEU A 139 -5.74 2.29 4.99
N THR A 140 -4.96 1.21 5.06
CA THR A 140 -3.52 1.23 4.83
C THR A 140 -3.18 0.62 3.48
N ASN A 141 -2.42 1.36 2.69
CA ASN A 141 -1.69 0.85 1.54
C ASN A 141 -0.23 0.60 1.93
N ILE A 142 0.40 -0.29 1.17
CA ILE A 142 1.74 -0.80 1.40
C ILE A 142 2.53 -0.64 0.10
N ALA A 143 3.66 0.04 0.16
CA ALA A 143 4.70 -0.03 -0.87
C ALA A 143 5.83 -0.89 -0.32
N MET A 144 6.25 -1.94 -1.02
CA MET A 144 7.23 -2.92 -0.53
C MET A 144 8.30 -3.21 -1.58
N LYS A 145 9.52 -3.47 -1.11
CA LYS A 145 10.59 -4.07 -1.92
C LYS A 145 10.17 -5.45 -2.46
N PRO A 146 10.13 -5.67 -3.79
CA PRO A 146 9.65 -6.94 -4.35
C PRO A 146 10.40 -8.18 -3.85
N GLU A 147 11.71 -8.05 -3.59
CA GLU A 147 12.54 -9.14 -3.06
C GLU A 147 12.11 -9.57 -1.66
N VAL A 148 11.60 -8.66 -0.82
CA VAL A 148 11.09 -9.00 0.52
C VAL A 148 9.87 -9.90 0.37
N PHE A 149 8.94 -9.58 -0.54
CA PHE A 149 7.79 -10.45 -0.80
C PHE A 149 8.22 -11.80 -1.38
N LYS A 150 9.05 -11.78 -2.43
CA LYS A 150 9.53 -13.00 -3.11
C LYS A 150 10.28 -13.95 -2.17
N ASN A 151 11.05 -13.43 -1.23
CA ASN A 151 11.86 -14.23 -0.32
C ASN A 151 11.09 -14.77 0.89
N ASN A 152 9.93 -14.19 1.21
CA ASN A 152 9.19 -14.51 2.44
C ASN A 152 7.80 -15.11 2.22
N TYR A 153 7.31 -15.12 0.98
CA TYR A 153 6.00 -15.67 0.63
C TYR A 153 6.11 -16.74 -0.46
N GLU A 154 5.13 -17.64 -0.49
CA GLU A 154 4.91 -18.58 -1.57
C GLU A 154 3.42 -18.66 -1.92
N LEU A 155 3.15 -18.87 -3.20
CA LEU A 155 1.80 -18.94 -3.73
C LEU A 155 1.16 -20.24 -3.25
N GLU A 156 -0.04 -20.13 -2.67
CA GLU A 156 -0.77 -21.27 -2.12
C GLU A 156 -1.99 -21.65 -2.97
N TYR A 157 -2.69 -20.64 -3.47
CA TYR A 157 -3.96 -20.83 -4.16
C TYR A 157 -4.24 -19.63 -5.07
N VAL A 158 -4.91 -19.89 -6.19
CA VAL A 158 -5.38 -18.87 -7.13
C VAL A 158 -6.81 -19.18 -7.53
N GLU A 159 -7.63 -18.15 -7.66
CA GLU A 159 -8.96 -18.22 -8.25
C GLU A 159 -9.19 -17.12 -9.29
N GLU A 160 -10.00 -17.43 -10.28
CA GLU A 160 -10.49 -16.51 -11.30
C GLU A 160 -11.96 -16.19 -11.03
N ASN A 161 -12.25 -14.90 -10.96
CA ASN A 161 -13.59 -14.40 -10.70
C ASN A 161 -14.01 -13.39 -11.78
N ILE A 162 -15.28 -13.41 -12.17
CA ILE A 162 -15.88 -12.37 -13.01
C ILE A 162 -16.63 -11.40 -12.09
N ILE A 163 -16.35 -10.11 -12.21
CA ILE A 163 -17.09 -9.07 -11.48
C ILE A 163 -18.52 -9.00 -12.01
N THR A 164 -19.50 -9.15 -11.12
CA THR A 164 -20.93 -9.07 -11.44
C THR A 164 -21.63 -7.87 -10.85
N GLY A 165 -20.96 -7.16 -9.95
CA GLY A 165 -21.46 -5.94 -9.32
C GLY A 165 -20.34 -5.20 -8.60
N ASP A 166 -20.50 -3.89 -8.50
CA ASP A 166 -19.55 -2.96 -7.92
C ASP A 166 -20.22 -2.04 -6.89
N LEU A 167 -19.44 -1.17 -6.26
CA LEU A 167 -19.92 -0.19 -5.28
C LEU A 167 -20.91 0.86 -5.85
N THR A 168 -21.01 0.99 -7.17
CA THR A 168 -21.95 1.92 -7.81
C THR A 168 -23.32 1.28 -8.05
N THR A 169 -23.34 -0.03 -8.21
CA THR A 169 -24.53 -0.85 -8.52
C THR A 169 -25.08 -1.57 -7.28
N ASN A 170 -24.23 -1.88 -6.30
CA ASN A 170 -24.53 -2.63 -5.08
C ASN A 170 -23.88 -1.98 -3.84
N SER A 171 -24.20 -2.47 -2.64
CA SER A 171 -23.52 -2.08 -1.38
C SER A 171 -22.12 -2.68 -1.21
N GLY A 172 -21.53 -3.24 -2.26
CA GLY A 172 -20.28 -4.00 -2.20
C GLY A 172 -19.93 -4.66 -3.54
N TRP A 173 -18.72 -5.21 -3.61
CA TRP A 173 -18.26 -6.00 -4.74
C TRP A 173 -18.93 -7.38 -4.76
N THR A 174 -19.46 -7.79 -5.92
CA THR A 174 -19.99 -9.15 -6.12
C THR A 174 -19.27 -9.84 -7.27
N MET A 175 -19.00 -11.12 -7.10
CA MET A 175 -18.12 -11.90 -7.96
C MET A 175 -18.70 -13.30 -8.18
N ILE A 176 -18.45 -13.88 -9.36
CA ILE A 176 -18.74 -15.28 -9.67
C ILE A 176 -17.45 -15.98 -10.08
N GLY A 177 -17.13 -17.08 -9.40
CA GLY A 177 -15.96 -17.90 -9.70
C GLY A 177 -16.05 -18.58 -11.06
N SER A 178 -14.92 -18.65 -11.74
CA SER A 178 -14.76 -19.24 -13.08
C SER A 178 -13.64 -20.29 -13.16
N GLY A 179 -12.73 -20.32 -12.19
CA GLY A 179 -11.66 -21.32 -12.08
C GLY A 179 -10.91 -21.18 -10.75
N GLU A 180 -10.29 -22.26 -10.29
CA GLU A 180 -9.45 -22.28 -9.09
C GLU A 180 -8.28 -23.27 -9.26
N SER A 181 -7.15 -23.00 -8.62
CA SER A 181 -5.99 -23.89 -8.64
C SER A 181 -5.08 -23.71 -7.42
N SER A 182 -4.61 -24.84 -6.88
CA SER A 182 -3.49 -24.93 -5.94
C SER A 182 -2.27 -25.63 -6.55
N THR A 183 -2.27 -25.84 -7.88
CA THR A 183 -1.20 -26.56 -8.57
C THR A 183 -0.39 -25.59 -9.42
N PHE A 184 0.91 -25.51 -9.13
CA PHE A 184 1.82 -24.59 -9.79
C PHE A 184 3.01 -25.36 -10.37
N ASN A 185 3.37 -25.08 -11.62
CA ASN A 185 4.53 -25.69 -12.28
C ASN A 185 5.42 -24.59 -12.89
N ASN A 186 6.66 -24.48 -12.41
CA ASN A 186 7.65 -23.50 -12.90
C ASN A 186 7.10 -22.06 -12.99
N GLY A 187 6.34 -21.62 -11.98
CA GLY A 187 5.75 -20.27 -11.95
C GLY A 187 4.49 -20.09 -12.81
N THR A 188 3.97 -21.18 -13.39
CA THR A 188 2.72 -21.18 -14.16
C THR A 188 1.60 -21.81 -13.33
N ILE A 189 0.41 -21.21 -13.38
CA ILE A 189 -0.81 -21.78 -12.79
C ILE A 189 -1.27 -22.93 -13.68
N VAL A 190 -1.54 -24.09 -13.08
CA VAL A 190 -2.13 -25.24 -13.77
C VAL A 190 -3.62 -25.26 -13.44
N TRP A 191 -4.43 -24.73 -14.36
CA TRP A 191 -5.90 -24.72 -14.28
C TRP A 191 -6.50 -26.12 -14.46
#